data_AF-A0A1I1CMF4-F1
#
_entry.id   AF-A0A1I1CMF4-F1
#
_cell.length_a   1.000
_cell.length_b   1.000
_cell.length_c   1.000
_cell.angle_alpha   90.00
_cell.angle_beta   90.00
_cell.angle_gamma   90.00
#
_symmetry.space_group_name_H-M   'P 1'
#
loop_
_entity.id
_entity.type
_entity.pdbx_description
1 polymer ?
#
loop_
_entity_poly.entity_id
_entity_poly.type
_entity_poly.pdbx_seq_one_letter_code
_entity_poly.pdbx_strand_id
1 'polypeptide(L)'
;MIDKHDFSISSNGDRWSLEKHQVSGETVVVHEANALSGGQVTRIPVAGFLNRNVGKPEFEALLQILGQSHPRPESQLSEDQGETSSYATAMRYLNLGGRRRAKVDDNIVTTRSWENDPSEAEAFWQANVETLDDRGRRDVALHLPSIGER
;
A
#
# COMPACT_ATOMS: atom_id res chain seq x y z
N MET A 1 -12.04 26.05 -8.91
CA MET A 1 -10.74 25.47 -9.31
C MET A 1 -11.00 24.08 -9.85
N ILE A 2 -10.54 23.79 -11.07
CA ILE A 2 -10.71 22.48 -11.71
C ILE A 2 -9.36 21.80 -11.67
N ASP A 3 -9.30 20.63 -11.05
CA ASP A 3 -8.14 19.77 -11.07
C ASP A 3 -8.31 18.78 -12.22
N LYS A 4 -7.36 18.77 -13.18
CA LYS A 4 -7.41 17.86 -14.34
C LYS A 4 -6.25 16.87 -14.23
N HIS A 5 -6.56 15.58 -14.28
CA HIS A 5 -5.59 14.51 -14.19
C HIS A 5 -5.76 13.51 -15.33
N ASP A 6 -4.79 13.43 -16.24
CA ASP A 6 -4.72 12.38 -17.26
C ASP A 6 -4.36 11.03 -16.63
N PHE A 7 -5.01 9.96 -17.08
CA PHE A 7 -4.91 8.66 -16.40
C PHE A 7 -4.88 7.44 -17.29
N SER A 8 -5.34 7.56 -18.52
CA SER A 8 -5.32 6.45 -19.45
C SER A 8 -5.21 6.95 -20.88
N ILE A 9 -4.54 6.15 -21.71
CA ILE A 9 -4.49 6.32 -23.15
C ILE A 9 -4.98 5.00 -23.72
N SER A 10 -6.14 5.00 -24.39
CA SER A 10 -6.66 3.80 -25.03
C SER A 10 -5.71 3.37 -26.16
N SER A 11 -5.73 2.09 -26.52
CA SER A 11 -4.88 1.55 -27.60
C SER A 11 -5.09 2.23 -28.96
N ASN A 12 -6.24 2.87 -29.15
CA ASN A 12 -6.53 3.66 -30.34
C ASN A 12 -5.90 5.06 -30.30
N GLY A 13 -5.24 5.46 -29.20
CA GLY A 13 -4.63 6.78 -29.02
C GLY A 13 -5.58 7.83 -28.44
N ASP A 14 -6.77 7.44 -28.00
CA ASP A 14 -7.68 8.32 -27.28
C ASP A 14 -7.16 8.59 -25.87
N ARG A 15 -7.21 9.85 -25.43
CA ARG A 15 -6.75 10.26 -24.10
C ARG A 15 -7.93 10.42 -23.15
N TRP A 16 -7.79 9.85 -21.97
CA TRP A 16 -8.76 9.95 -20.90
C TRP A 16 -8.19 10.78 -19.75
N SER A 17 -8.93 11.81 -19.36
CA SER A 17 -8.60 12.70 -18.26
C SER A 17 -9.77 12.80 -17.29
N LEU A 18 -9.46 13.00 -16.01
CA LEU A 18 -10.44 13.20 -14.96
C LEU A 18 -10.41 14.66 -14.54
N GLU A 19 -11.52 15.37 -14.69
CA GLU A 19 -11.67 16.74 -14.18
C GLU A 19 -12.48 16.69 -12.89
N LYS A 20 -11.89 17.21 -11.80
CA LYS A 20 -12.51 17.36 -10.49
C LYS A 20 -12.76 18.82 -10.20
N HIS A 21 -14.03 19.15 -10.00
CA HIS A 21 -14.44 20.48 -9.63
C HIS A 21 -14.30 20.63 -8.11
N GLN A 22 -13.24 21.28 -7.63
CA GLN A 22 -12.97 21.39 -6.18
C GLN A 22 -14.06 22.15 -5.41
N VAL A 23 -14.82 23.02 -6.11
CA VAL A 23 -15.87 23.86 -5.50
C VAL A 23 -17.23 23.16 -5.45
N SER A 24 -17.54 22.33 -6.47
CA SER A 24 -18.83 21.63 -6.59
C SER A 24 -18.75 20.17 -6.12
N GLY A 25 -17.54 19.60 -6.07
CA GLY A 25 -17.32 18.15 -5.93
C GLY A 25 -17.63 17.36 -7.21
N GLU A 26 -18.13 18.01 -8.25
CA GLU A 26 -18.47 17.36 -9.51
C GLU A 26 -17.23 16.76 -10.17
N THR A 27 -17.32 15.51 -10.58
CA THR A 27 -16.23 14.81 -11.26
C THR A 27 -16.70 14.36 -12.63
N VAL A 28 -15.98 14.78 -13.67
CA VAL A 28 -16.28 14.45 -15.07
C VAL A 28 -15.07 13.81 -15.73
N VAL A 29 -15.32 12.79 -16.53
CA VAL A 29 -14.34 12.12 -17.38
C VAL A 29 -14.34 12.83 -18.73
N VAL A 30 -13.18 13.31 -19.14
CA VAL A 30 -12.93 13.90 -20.45
C VAL A 30 -12.26 12.86 -21.33
N HIS A 31 -12.91 12.57 -22.45
CA HIS A 31 -12.41 11.73 -23.52
C HIS A 31 -11.98 12.62 -24.67
N GLU A 32 -10.69 12.63 -24.99
CA GLU A 32 -10.15 13.32 -26.16
C GLU A 32 -9.82 12.27 -27.22
N ALA A 33 -10.59 12.27 -28.30
CA ALA A 33 -10.36 11.37 -29.41
C ALA A 33 -9.03 11.70 -30.10
N ASN A 34 -8.37 10.69 -30.66
CA ASN A 34 -7.13 10.91 -31.39
C ASN A 34 -7.32 11.85 -32.62
N ALA A 35 -6.21 12.33 -33.19
CA ALA A 35 -6.25 13.21 -34.36
C ALA A 35 -6.86 12.55 -35.62
N LEU A 36 -6.79 11.21 -35.73
CA LEU A 36 -7.39 10.44 -36.83
C LEU A 36 -8.93 10.37 -36.73
N SER A 37 -9.49 10.47 -35.53
CA SER A 37 -10.91 10.52 -35.21
C SER A 37 -11.44 11.95 -35.07
N GLY A 38 -10.64 12.95 -35.46
CA GLY A 38 -11.07 14.35 -35.53
C GLY A 38 -10.96 15.13 -34.22
N GLY A 39 -10.21 14.64 -33.22
CA GLY A 39 -9.89 15.43 -32.01
C GLY A 39 -11.09 15.78 -31.14
N GLN A 40 -12.18 15.02 -31.23
CA GLN A 40 -13.42 15.31 -30.52
C GLN A 40 -13.24 15.13 -29.02
N VAL A 41 -13.50 16.19 -28.27
CA VAL A 41 -13.47 16.16 -26.80
C VAL A 41 -14.89 15.94 -26.29
N THR A 42 -15.12 14.79 -25.67
CA THR A 42 -16.41 14.43 -25.06
C THR A 42 -16.26 14.46 -23.54
N ARG A 43 -17.23 15.10 -22.86
CA ARG A 43 -17.26 15.19 -21.40
C ARG A 43 -18.38 14.31 -20.88
N ILE A 44 -18.04 13.35 -20.04
CA ILE A 44 -18.94 12.31 -19.55
C ILE A 44 -18.93 12.37 -18.02
N PRO A 45 -20.08 12.48 -17.35
CA PRO A 45 -20.09 12.44 -15.88
C PRO A 45 -19.56 11.10 -15.37
N VAL A 46 -18.72 11.11 -14.32
CA VAL A 46 -18.11 9.88 -13.77
C VAL A 46 -19.15 8.81 -13.49
N ALA A 47 -20.29 9.17 -12.91
CA ALA A 47 -21.36 8.21 -12.61
C ALA A 47 -21.88 7.52 -13.89
N GLY A 48 -22.05 8.27 -14.98
CA GLY A 48 -22.49 7.72 -16.27
C GLY A 48 -21.40 6.88 -16.94
N PHE A 49 -20.14 7.26 -16.76
CA PHE A 49 -19.00 6.50 -17.29
C PHE A 49 -18.84 5.15 -16.56
N LEU A 50 -18.91 5.14 -15.23
CA LEU A 50 -18.81 3.94 -14.40
C LEU A 50 -19.92 2.94 -14.72
N ASN A 51 -21.14 3.42 -14.96
CA ASN A 51 -22.26 2.54 -15.29
C ASN A 51 -22.14 1.89 -16.69
N ARG A 52 -21.57 2.61 -17.67
CA ARG A 52 -21.46 2.15 -19.06
C ARG A 52 -20.22 1.31 -19.37
N ASN A 53 -19.14 1.46 -18.61
CA ASN A 53 -17.82 0.89 -18.94
C ASN A 53 -17.34 -0.19 -17.95
N VAL A 54 -18.25 -0.78 -17.16
CA VAL A 54 -17.93 -1.89 -16.26
C VAL A 54 -17.17 -3.00 -17.00
N GLY A 55 -16.03 -3.44 -16.44
CA GLY A 55 -15.20 -4.51 -16.99
C GLY A 55 -14.25 -4.10 -18.13
N LYS A 56 -14.10 -2.81 -18.42
CA LYS A 56 -13.12 -2.29 -19.38
C LYS A 56 -11.83 -1.78 -18.71
N PRO A 57 -10.68 -1.80 -19.41
CA PRO A 57 -9.42 -1.29 -18.85
C PRO A 57 -9.49 0.20 -18.50
N GLU A 58 -10.27 1.00 -19.22
CA GLU A 58 -10.46 2.43 -18.89
C GLU A 58 -11.26 2.63 -17.59
N PHE A 59 -12.14 1.68 -17.25
CA PHE A 59 -12.88 1.68 -15.99
C PHE A 59 -11.98 1.35 -14.81
N GLU A 60 -11.10 0.35 -14.93
CA GLU A 60 -10.12 0.04 -13.90
C GLU A 60 -9.14 1.20 -13.68
N ALA A 61 -8.66 1.82 -14.75
CA ALA A 61 -7.79 3.00 -14.66
C ALA A 61 -8.47 4.17 -13.95
N LEU A 62 -9.78 4.38 -14.19
CA LEU A 62 -10.55 5.40 -13.48
C LEU A 62 -10.67 5.10 -11.99
N LEU A 63 -10.91 3.84 -11.62
CA LEU A 63 -10.98 3.41 -10.22
C LEU A 63 -9.64 3.63 -9.49
N GLN A 64 -8.52 3.41 -10.16
CA GLN A 64 -7.19 3.66 -9.59
C GLN A 64 -7.03 5.13 -9.16
N ILE A 65 -7.38 6.10 -10.02
CA ILE A 65 -7.23 7.53 -9.66
C ILE A 65 -8.24 7.93 -8.59
N LEU A 66 -9.49 7.48 -8.72
CA LEU A 66 -10.53 7.80 -7.73
C LEU A 66 -10.17 7.23 -6.35
N GLY A 67 -9.56 6.04 -6.30
CA GLY A 67 -8.97 5.46 -5.09
C GLY A 67 -7.73 6.22 -4.59
N GLN A 68 -6.95 6.82 -5.49
CA GLN A 68 -5.72 7.57 -5.17
C GLN A 68 -5.92 9.06 -4.85
N SER A 69 -7.17 9.56 -4.83
CA SER A 69 -7.44 11.00 -4.65
C SER A 69 -7.48 11.48 -3.20
N HIS A 70 -6.69 10.89 -2.32
CA HIS A 70 -6.30 11.51 -1.05
C HIS A 70 -4.88 12.07 -1.21
N PRO A 71 -4.61 13.35 -0.88
CA PRO A 71 -3.25 13.84 -0.91
C PRO A 71 -2.52 13.36 0.35
N ARG A 72 -1.69 12.32 0.19
CA ARG A 72 -0.33 12.29 0.77
C ARG A 72 0.53 11.39 -0.11
N PRO A 73 1.70 11.87 -0.56
CA PRO A 73 2.61 11.06 -1.34
C PRO A 73 3.21 9.99 -0.45
N GLU A 74 3.80 9.00 -1.12
CA GLU A 74 4.54 7.87 -0.54
C GLU A 74 3.67 6.66 -0.20
N SER A 75 4.03 5.58 -0.89
CA SER A 75 3.73 4.19 -0.54
C SER A 75 2.38 3.67 -1.02
N GLN A 76 2.38 3.28 -2.30
CA GLN A 76 2.14 1.88 -2.65
C GLN A 76 2.38 0.97 -1.43
N LEU A 77 1.32 0.45 -0.81
CA LEU A 77 1.23 -0.73 0.07
C LEU A 77 -0.12 -0.69 0.81
N SER A 78 -1.16 -1.19 0.16
CA SER A 78 -2.35 -1.75 0.82
C SER A 78 -2.43 -3.14 0.22
N GLU A 79 -1.93 -4.17 0.91
CA GLU A 79 -2.76 -5.01 1.78
C GLU A 79 -2.11 -5.47 3.10
N ASP A 80 -0.96 -4.94 3.51
CA ASP A 80 -0.29 -5.44 4.73
C ASP A 80 0.00 -4.35 5.78
N GLN A 81 -0.97 -4.13 6.67
CA GLN A 81 -0.83 -3.26 7.85
C GLN A 81 -0.10 -3.97 9.02
N GLY A 82 0.44 -5.18 8.82
CA GLY A 82 1.18 -5.96 9.83
C GLY A 82 2.70 -5.85 9.66
N GLU A 83 3.21 -6.06 8.45
CA GLU A 83 4.61 -6.12 8.02
C GLU A 83 5.36 -4.83 8.36
N THR A 84 4.71 -3.65 8.27
CA THR A 84 5.39 -2.37 8.59
C THR A 84 5.56 -2.18 10.10
N SER A 85 4.59 -2.62 10.90
CA SER A 85 4.66 -2.49 12.37
C SER A 85 5.61 -3.51 12.97
N SER A 86 5.57 -4.75 12.47
CA SER A 86 6.44 -5.83 12.91
C SER A 86 7.90 -5.61 12.51
N TYR A 87 8.16 -5.18 11.27
CA TYR A 87 9.49 -4.81 10.79
C TYR A 87 10.08 -3.66 11.60
N ALA A 88 9.30 -2.59 11.83
CA ALA A 88 9.74 -1.46 12.64
C ALA A 88 10.08 -1.89 14.07
N THR A 89 9.28 -2.77 14.66
CA THR A 89 9.50 -3.32 16.01
C THR A 89 10.78 -4.17 16.06
N ALA A 90 10.97 -5.07 15.09
CA ALA A 90 12.17 -5.90 15.00
C ALA A 90 13.45 -5.06 14.81
N MET A 91 13.40 -4.06 13.93
CA MET A 91 14.54 -3.17 13.67
C MET A 91 14.88 -2.32 14.90
N ARG A 92 13.88 -1.83 15.64
CA ARG A 92 14.11 -1.12 16.92
C ARG A 92 14.76 -2.02 17.96
N TYR A 93 14.27 -3.25 18.10
CA TYR A 93 14.84 -4.23 19.00
C TYR A 93 16.31 -4.55 18.67
N LEU A 94 16.66 -4.71 17.39
CA LEU A 94 18.04 -4.90 16.95
C LEU A 94 18.92 -3.66 17.21
N ASN A 95 18.40 -2.45 17.03
CA ASN A 95 19.12 -1.20 17.32
C ASN A 95 19.42 -1.04 18.82
N LEU A 96 18.57 -1.57 19.71
CA LEU A 96 18.80 -1.61 21.15
C LEU A 96 19.86 -2.66 21.55
N GLY A 97 20.48 -3.34 20.58
CA GLY A 97 21.45 -4.40 20.83
C GLY A 97 20.81 -5.74 21.19
N GLY A 98 19.54 -5.93 20.83
CA GLY A 98 18.83 -7.18 21.04
C GLY A 98 19.53 -8.35 20.35
N ARG A 99 19.80 -9.42 21.11
CA ARG A 99 20.49 -10.62 20.62
C ARG A 99 19.58 -11.81 20.44
N ARG A 100 18.27 -11.65 20.64
CA ARG A 100 17.28 -12.69 20.31
C ARG A 100 17.32 -12.96 18.82
N ARG A 101 17.30 -14.25 18.52
CA ARG A 101 17.24 -14.74 17.16
C ARG A 101 15.97 -15.57 17.01
N ALA A 102 15.33 -15.45 15.87
CA ALA A 102 14.15 -16.25 15.58
C ALA A 102 14.56 -17.69 15.31
N LYS A 103 13.95 -18.63 16.03
CA LYS A 103 13.99 -20.03 15.65
C LYS A 103 12.78 -20.29 14.76
N VAL A 104 13.01 -20.38 13.46
CA VAL A 104 12.01 -20.75 12.47
C VAL A 104 12.17 -22.26 12.25
N ASP A 105 11.37 -23.07 12.96
CA ASP A 105 11.13 -24.45 12.55
C ASP A 105 9.87 -24.48 11.68
N ASP A 106 9.80 -25.45 10.76
CA ASP A 106 8.92 -25.58 9.58
C ASP A 106 7.41 -25.29 9.78
N ASN A 107 6.91 -25.02 10.99
CA ASN A 107 5.60 -24.39 11.21
C ASN A 107 5.40 -23.63 12.55
N ILE A 108 6.45 -23.36 13.35
CA ILE A 108 6.34 -22.66 14.65
C ILE A 108 7.52 -21.71 14.83
N VAL A 109 7.24 -20.40 14.98
CA VAL A 109 8.27 -19.42 15.37
C VAL A 109 8.32 -19.34 16.88
N THR A 110 9.35 -19.92 17.49
CA THR A 110 9.61 -19.77 18.94
C THR A 110 10.82 -18.88 19.14
N THR A 111 10.69 -17.83 19.94
CA THR A 111 11.82 -16.98 20.33
C THR A 111 12.53 -17.60 21.52
N ARG A 112 13.73 -18.13 21.31
CA ARG A 112 14.62 -18.57 22.40
C ARG A 112 15.77 -17.58 22.57
N SER A 113 15.84 -16.93 23.72
CA SER A 113 16.93 -16.02 24.09
C SER A 113 18.11 -16.86 24.59
N TRP A 114 19.22 -16.89 23.84
CA TRP A 114 20.42 -17.65 24.23
C TRP A 114 21.40 -16.82 25.08
N GLU A 115 21.32 -15.50 25.01
CA GLU A 115 22.28 -14.61 25.67
C GLU A 115 21.52 -13.45 26.31
N ASN A 116 21.94 -13.06 27.51
CA ASN A 116 21.31 -12.00 28.30
C ASN A 116 21.21 -10.73 27.44
N ASP A 117 19.99 -10.38 27.06
CA ASP A 117 19.70 -9.15 26.32
C ASP A 117 20.06 -7.96 27.20
N PRO A 118 20.56 -6.85 26.63
CA PRO A 118 20.64 -5.60 27.38
C PRO A 118 19.23 -5.24 27.89
N SER A 119 19.15 -4.75 29.14
CA SER A 119 17.88 -4.47 29.83
C SER A 119 16.91 -3.61 29.02
N GLU A 120 17.44 -2.69 28.19
CA GLU A 120 16.65 -1.85 27.28
C GLU A 120 15.95 -2.65 26.17
N ALA A 121 16.64 -3.63 25.57
CA ALA A 121 16.06 -4.46 24.52
C ALA A 121 15.01 -5.44 25.08
N GLU A 122 15.24 -5.97 26.29
CA GLU A 122 14.27 -6.84 26.96
C GLU A 122 12.99 -6.10 27.35
N ALA A 123 13.12 -4.91 27.96
CA ALA A 123 11.98 -4.08 28.34
C ALA A 123 11.15 -3.68 27.10
N PHE A 124 11.83 -3.33 26.00
CA PHE A 124 11.17 -3.03 24.73
C PHE A 124 10.40 -4.24 24.20
N TRP A 125 11.00 -5.44 24.24
CA TRP A 125 10.36 -6.67 23.79
C TRP A 125 9.10 -7.00 24.60
N GLN A 126 9.17 -6.92 25.93
CA GLN A 126 8.01 -7.19 26.79
C GLN A 126 6.87 -6.19 26.55
N ALA A 127 7.19 -4.90 26.39
CA ALA A 127 6.17 -3.88 26.18
C ALA A 127 5.54 -3.90 24.77
N ASN A 128 6.30 -4.25 23.73
CA ASN A 128 5.88 -4.10 22.33
C ASN A 128 5.62 -5.41 21.60
N VAL A 129 6.25 -6.52 22.02
CA VAL A 129 6.14 -7.81 21.33
C VAL A 129 5.36 -8.80 22.18
N GLU A 130 5.61 -8.87 23.49
CA GLU A 130 4.86 -9.77 24.38
C GLU A 130 3.38 -9.37 24.53
N THR A 131 3.07 -8.09 24.30
CA THR A 131 1.71 -7.54 24.26
C THR A 131 0.95 -7.87 22.96
N LEU A 132 1.64 -8.34 21.91
CA LEU A 132 1.02 -8.74 20.65
C LEU A 132 0.48 -10.18 20.73
N ASP A 133 -0.59 -10.45 19.98
CA ASP A 133 -1.09 -11.79 19.74
C ASP A 133 -0.06 -12.70 19.05
N ASP A 134 -0.26 -14.01 19.11
CA ASP A 134 0.63 -15.01 18.50
C ASP A 134 1.00 -14.69 17.05
N ARG A 135 0.06 -14.18 16.24
CA ARG A 135 0.35 -13.78 14.87
C ARG A 135 1.34 -12.61 14.79
N GLY A 136 1.14 -11.57 15.60
CA GLY A 136 2.02 -10.40 15.63
C GLY A 136 3.42 -10.73 16.16
N ARG A 137 3.51 -11.59 17.17
CA ARG A 137 4.80 -12.08 17.69
C ARG A 137 5.60 -12.83 16.63
N ARG A 138 4.92 -13.69 15.87
CA ARG A 138 5.54 -14.44 14.76
C ARG A 138 6.03 -13.48 13.68
N ASP A 139 5.22 -12.50 13.32
CA ASP A 139 5.55 -11.48 12.30
C ASP A 139 6.82 -10.70 12.67
N VAL A 140 6.92 -10.21 13.91
CA VAL A 140 8.14 -9.53 14.41
C VAL A 140 9.35 -10.47 14.34
N ALA A 141 9.15 -11.74 14.73
CA ALA A 141 10.23 -12.72 14.72
C ALA A 141 10.68 -13.10 13.30
N LEU A 142 9.83 -13.04 12.26
CA LEU A 142 10.27 -13.25 10.86
C LEU A 142 11.32 -12.23 10.41
N HIS A 143 11.30 -11.02 10.97
CA HIS A 143 12.25 -9.95 10.65
C HIS A 143 13.54 -10.02 11.48
N LEU A 144 13.60 -10.86 12.50
CA LEU A 144 14.83 -11.10 13.25
C LEU A 144 15.74 -12.06 12.48
N PRO A 145 17.07 -11.96 12.67
CA PRO A 145 18.00 -12.92 12.08
C PRO A 145 17.67 -14.34 12.57
N SER A 146 17.36 -15.23 11.64
CA SER A 146 17.03 -16.61 11.94
C SER A 146 18.24 -17.40 12.45
N ILE A 147 17.99 -18.42 13.29
CA ILE A 147 18.97 -19.47 13.63
C ILE A 147 18.74 -20.66 12.68
N GLY A 148 19.53 -20.74 11.61
CA GLY A 148 19.68 -21.94 10.76
C GLY A 148 20.00 -21.57 9.31
N GLU A 149 20.89 -22.24 8.59
CA GLU A 149 22.04 -23.10 8.91
C GLU A 149 23.19 -22.64 7.99
N ARG A 150 24.44 -22.89 8.38
CA ARG A 150 25.59 -22.71 7.48
C ARG A 150 25.49 -23.67 6.30
#